data_AF-A0A7S3NAQ8-F1
#
_entry.id   AF-A0A7S3NAQ8-F1
#
_cell.length_a   1.000
_cell.length_b   1.000
_cell.length_c   1.000
_cell.angle_alpha   90.00
_cell.angle_beta   90.00
_cell.angle_gamma   90.00
#
_symmetry.space_group_name_H-M   'P 1'
#
loop_
_entity.id
_entity.type
_entity.pdbx_description
1 polymer ?
#
loop_
_entity_poly.entity_id
_entity_poly.type
_entity_poly.pdbx_seq_one_letter_code
_entity_poly.pdbx_strand_id
1 'polypeptide(L)'
;MLKKFNINKSLKNLTKQNARHFSKLQFSKSKIIQDLGELPLGEVPESLKFIRPFKMTTLSNGIRVATEFWPASTSAIGVFIGAGSRDETIETSGSAHFLEHLHFKGTTKRSRIQIEKDVENLGAQLNAYTSREHTLYHMQVFNNQQKLAMDVLSDMLTNSLYNNHQIEVERDTILQELEETNKDYLETLMENV
;
A
#
# COMPACT_ATOMS: atom_id res chain seq x y z
N MET A 1 -30.30 29.05 57.84
CA MET A 1 -30.13 29.23 56.39
C MET A 1 -28.63 29.20 56.09
N LEU A 2 -28.21 28.34 55.14
CA LEU A 2 -26.87 28.15 54.56
C LEU A 2 -25.74 27.55 55.43
N LYS A 3 -25.42 26.27 55.18
CA LYS A 3 -24.07 25.70 55.37
C LYS A 3 -23.64 24.99 54.08
N LYS A 4 -22.52 25.43 53.51
CA LYS A 4 -21.85 24.88 52.33
C LYS A 4 -21.39 23.43 52.61
N PHE A 5 -21.77 22.49 51.74
CA PHE A 5 -21.22 21.12 51.73
C PHE A 5 -20.15 20.98 50.64
N ASN A 6 -19.01 20.41 51.02
CA ASN A 6 -17.74 20.45 50.31
C ASN A 6 -17.54 19.15 49.51
N ILE A 7 -17.55 19.23 48.17
CA ILE A 7 -17.64 18.08 47.24
C ILE A 7 -16.30 17.34 47.05
N ASN A 8 -15.19 17.86 47.56
CA ASN A 8 -13.84 17.33 47.31
C ASN A 8 -13.45 16.02 48.03
N LYS A 9 -14.34 15.41 48.83
CA LYS A 9 -14.01 14.18 49.58
C LYS A 9 -14.44 12.88 48.87
N SER A 10 -15.31 12.95 47.86
CA SER A 10 -15.86 11.75 47.19
C SER A 10 -14.97 11.20 46.06
N LEU A 11 -14.13 12.03 45.45
CA LEU A 11 -13.34 11.65 44.25
C LEU A 11 -12.07 10.84 44.55
N LYS A 12 -11.60 10.78 45.81
CA LYS A 12 -10.36 10.03 46.16
C LYS A 12 -10.54 8.53 46.40
N ASN A 13 -11.79 8.05 46.50
CA ASN A 13 -12.04 6.63 46.82
C ASN A 13 -12.35 5.76 45.60
N LEU A 14 -12.66 6.35 44.44
CA LEU A 14 -12.92 5.61 43.20
C LEU A 14 -11.63 5.16 42.47
N THR A 15 -10.47 5.77 42.75
CA THR A 15 -9.21 5.43 42.06
C THR A 15 -8.44 4.26 42.69
N LYS A 16 -8.83 3.77 43.87
CA LYS A 16 -8.10 2.70 44.57
C LYS A 16 -8.61 1.27 44.37
N GLN A 17 -9.80 1.06 43.80
CA GLN A 17 -10.41 -0.28 43.75
C GLN A 17 -10.21 -1.07 42.45
N ASN A 18 -9.75 -0.48 41.35
CA ASN A 18 -9.55 -1.21 40.08
C ASN A 18 -8.09 -1.62 39.81
N ALA A 19 -7.27 -1.68 40.85
CA ALA A 19 -5.92 -2.27 40.78
C ALA A 19 -5.98 -3.79 41.05
N ARG A 20 -6.66 -4.56 40.19
CA ARG A 20 -6.54 -6.02 40.19
C ARG A 20 -6.47 -6.58 38.77
N HIS A 21 -5.30 -7.14 38.47
CA HIS A 21 -5.00 -8.13 37.42
C HIS A 21 -5.43 -7.84 35.98
N PHE A 22 -4.53 -7.19 35.23
CA PHE A 22 -4.31 -7.52 33.82
C PHE A 22 -2.81 -7.75 33.57
N SER A 23 -2.33 -8.93 33.97
CA SER A 23 -1.06 -9.47 33.49
C SER A 23 -1.30 -10.16 32.16
N LYS A 24 -1.33 -9.38 31.07
CA LYS A 24 -1.09 -9.89 29.71
C LYS A 24 -0.09 -8.96 29.04
N LEU A 25 1.18 -9.31 29.19
CA LEU A 25 2.29 -8.75 28.43
C LEU A 25 2.15 -9.23 26.98
N GLN A 26 1.87 -8.31 26.04
CA GLN A 26 1.99 -8.62 24.61
C GLN A 26 2.62 -7.50 23.76
N PHE A 27 2.86 -6.31 24.35
CA PHE A 27 3.59 -5.24 23.66
C PHE A 27 4.66 -4.65 24.58
N SER A 28 5.79 -4.29 23.98
CA SER A 28 7.04 -3.80 24.58
C SER A 28 6.86 -2.86 25.80
N LYS A 29 7.69 -3.02 26.84
CA LYS A 29 7.75 -2.16 28.05
C LYS A 29 8.33 -0.76 27.81
N SER A 30 8.35 -0.26 26.58
CA SER A 30 8.74 1.13 26.30
C SER A 30 7.53 2.04 26.48
N LYS A 31 7.71 3.19 27.15
CA LYS A 31 6.69 4.25 27.15
C LYS A 31 6.52 4.71 25.70
N ILE A 32 5.42 4.33 25.07
CA ILE A 32 5.08 4.72 23.68
C ILE A 32 4.79 6.22 23.56
N ILE A 33 4.47 6.89 24.67
CA ILE A 33 4.10 8.30 24.67
C ILE A 33 5.22 9.09 25.33
N GLN A 34 6.15 9.57 24.50
CA GLN A 34 7.00 10.71 24.85
C GLN A 34 6.13 11.94 24.59
N ASP A 35 5.74 12.65 25.66
CA ASP A 35 5.05 13.93 25.52
C ASP A 35 6.02 14.92 24.87
N LEU A 36 5.74 15.26 23.60
CA LEU A 36 6.62 16.07 22.76
C LEU A 36 6.39 17.58 22.96
N GLY A 37 5.45 17.99 23.81
CA GLY A 37 5.08 19.39 24.02
C GLY A 37 4.48 20.04 22.76
N GLU A 38 4.33 21.37 22.79
CA GLU A 38 4.00 22.14 21.58
C GLU A 38 5.22 22.16 20.66
N LEU A 39 5.11 21.43 19.55
CA LEU A 39 6.16 21.38 18.54
C LEU A 39 6.23 22.72 17.78
N PRO A 40 7.43 23.28 17.56
CA PRO A 40 7.58 24.48 16.75
C PRO A 40 7.03 24.23 15.35
N LEU A 41 6.27 25.20 14.83
CA LEU A 41 5.59 25.09 13.54
C LEU A 41 6.61 24.78 12.43
N GLY A 42 6.54 23.59 11.84
CA GLY A 42 7.37 23.20 10.70
C GLY A 42 8.59 22.31 11.01
N GLU A 43 8.89 22.02 12.28
CA GLU A 43 9.95 21.04 12.61
C GLU A 43 9.36 19.69 12.98
N VAL A 44 9.68 18.66 12.19
CA VAL A 44 9.37 17.28 12.54
C VAL A 44 10.29 16.87 13.70
N PRO A 45 9.74 16.39 14.83
CA PRO A 45 10.52 15.87 15.96
C PRO A 45 11.54 14.83 15.51
N GLU A 46 12.72 14.81 16.12
CA GLU A 46 13.77 13.83 15.79
C GLU A 46 13.27 12.38 15.93
N SER A 47 12.36 12.11 16.87
CA SER A 47 11.69 10.82 17.05
C SER A 47 10.75 10.43 15.89
N LEU A 48 10.28 11.41 15.13
CA LEU A 48 9.44 11.25 13.93
C LEU A 48 10.25 11.33 12.63
N LYS A 49 11.52 11.75 12.67
CA LYS A 49 12.47 11.65 11.56
C LYS A 49 12.98 10.22 11.43
N PHE A 50 12.07 9.29 11.13
CA PHE A 50 12.43 7.88 10.92
C PHE A 50 13.00 7.68 9.51
N ILE A 51 14.21 8.18 9.28
CA ILE A 51 14.95 7.93 8.03
C ILE A 51 15.64 6.59 8.17
N ARG A 52 15.06 5.56 7.56
CA ARG A 52 15.69 4.24 7.48
C ARG A 52 16.81 4.28 6.44
N PRO A 53 17.97 3.67 6.72
CA PRO A 53 19.05 3.60 5.75
C PRO A 53 18.59 2.74 4.57
N PHE A 54 18.56 3.32 3.38
CA PHE A 54 18.29 2.63 2.12
C PHE A 54 19.51 2.74 1.21
N LYS A 55 19.67 1.77 0.32
CA LYS A 55 20.69 1.78 -0.72
C LYS A 55 20.04 2.03 -2.06
N MET A 56 20.50 3.06 -2.77
CA MET A 56 20.14 3.30 -4.16
C MET A 56 21.27 2.84 -5.07
N THR A 57 20.92 2.10 -6.12
CA THR A 57 21.83 1.74 -7.21
C THR A 57 21.16 2.11 -8.53
N THR A 58 21.88 2.78 -9.43
CA THR A 58 21.40 3.05 -10.79
C THR A 58 22.10 2.09 -11.74
N LEU A 59 21.32 1.32 -12.47
CA LEU A 59 21.82 0.39 -13.47
C LEU A 59 22.27 1.13 -14.73
N SER A 60 23.07 0.49 -15.58
CA SER A 60 23.58 1.09 -16.82
C SER A 60 22.48 1.49 -17.81
N ASN A 61 21.30 0.87 -17.72
CA ASN A 61 20.12 1.21 -18.52
C ASN A 61 19.26 2.33 -17.91
N GLY A 62 19.70 2.97 -16.81
CA GLY A 62 18.98 4.07 -16.16
C GLY A 62 17.93 3.67 -15.13
N ILE A 63 17.64 2.37 -14.98
CA ILE A 63 16.71 1.89 -13.93
C ILE A 63 17.34 2.11 -12.55
N ARG A 64 16.56 2.69 -11.64
CA ARG A 64 16.95 2.89 -10.25
C ARG A 64 16.40 1.76 -9.39
N VAL A 65 17.28 1.14 -8.61
CA VAL A 65 16.95 0.07 -7.66
C VAL A 65 17.17 0.61 -6.26
N ALA A 66 16.09 0.68 -5.49
CA ALA A 66 16.09 1.04 -4.08
C ALA A 66 15.96 -0.22 -3.23
N THR A 67 16.83 -0.41 -2.24
CA THR A 67 16.69 -1.50 -1.27
C THR A 67 16.75 -0.98 0.16
N GLU A 68 15.85 -1.48 0.99
CA GLU A 68 15.80 -1.21 2.41
C GLU A 68 15.75 -2.55 3.16
N PHE A 69 16.62 -2.72 4.16
CA PHE A 69 16.59 -3.93 4.98
C PHE A 69 15.60 -3.76 6.14
N TRP A 70 14.71 -4.73 6.29
CA TRP A 70 13.77 -4.80 7.41
C TRP A 70 13.78 -6.22 8.02
N PRO A 71 13.94 -6.37 9.34
CA PRO A 71 14.02 -7.68 10.00
C PRO A 71 12.64 -8.34 10.16
N ALA A 72 11.91 -8.49 9.06
CA ALA A 72 10.67 -9.29 9.00
C ALA A 72 10.90 -10.60 8.23
N SER A 73 9.96 -11.53 8.36
CA SER A 73 9.94 -12.80 7.61
C SER A 73 9.45 -12.65 6.16
N THR A 74 8.96 -11.46 5.80
CA THR A 74 8.43 -11.12 4.49
C THR A 74 9.14 -9.92 3.88
N SER A 75 9.10 -9.84 2.55
CA SER A 75 9.67 -8.78 1.75
C SER A 75 8.60 -8.24 0.80
N ALA A 76 8.58 -6.93 0.60
CA ALA A 76 7.77 -6.27 -0.42
C ALA A 76 8.69 -5.85 -1.57
N ILE A 77 8.35 -6.24 -2.79
CA ILE A 77 9.07 -5.90 -4.00
C ILE A 77 8.09 -5.19 -4.92
N GLY A 78 8.47 -4.05 -5.47
CA GLY A 78 7.59 -3.30 -6.36
C GLY A 78 8.36 -2.56 -7.45
N VAL A 79 7.68 -2.36 -8.57
CA VAL A 79 8.14 -1.57 -9.69
C VAL A 79 7.27 -0.33 -9.77
N PHE A 80 7.89 0.83 -9.53
CA PHE A 80 7.27 2.13 -9.66
C PHE A 80 7.55 2.69 -11.05
N ILE A 81 6.48 2.93 -11.80
CA ILE A 81 6.53 3.56 -13.11
C ILE A 81 6.06 4.99 -12.93
N GLY A 82 6.89 5.96 -13.30
CA GLY A 82 6.57 7.38 -13.24
C GLY A 82 5.71 7.83 -14.41
N ALA A 83 4.62 7.11 -14.66
CA ALA A 83 3.59 7.44 -15.64
C ALA A 83 2.23 7.06 -15.04
N GLY A 84 1.21 7.87 -15.31
CA GLY A 84 -0.16 7.62 -14.86
C GLY A 84 -1.19 8.29 -15.78
N SER A 85 -2.41 8.51 -15.30
CA SER A 85 -3.46 9.13 -16.13
C SER A 85 -3.15 10.57 -16.59
N ARG A 86 -2.23 11.27 -15.92
CA ARG A 86 -1.76 12.61 -16.32
C ARG A 86 -0.95 12.58 -17.62
N ASP A 87 -0.32 11.46 -17.94
CA ASP A 87 0.52 11.30 -19.13
C ASP A 87 -0.28 10.83 -20.35
N GLU A 88 -1.60 10.73 -20.22
CA GLU A 88 -2.50 10.33 -21.28
C GLU A 88 -2.85 11.50 -22.21
N THR A 89 -3.26 11.15 -23.42
CA THR A 89 -3.88 12.06 -24.39
C THR A 89 -5.39 11.91 -24.35
N ILE A 90 -6.13 12.84 -24.96
CA ILE A 90 -7.59 12.76 -25.07
C ILE A 90 -7.98 11.46 -25.80
N GLU A 91 -7.19 11.04 -26.78
CA GLU A 91 -7.39 9.85 -27.59
C GLU A 91 -7.07 8.55 -26.84
N THR A 92 -6.24 8.62 -25.80
CA THR A 92 -5.80 7.46 -25.00
C THR A 92 -6.29 7.53 -23.55
N SER A 93 -7.31 8.32 -23.27
CA SER A 93 -7.85 8.47 -21.91
C SER A 93 -8.28 7.12 -21.35
N GLY A 94 -7.83 6.79 -20.14
CA GLY A 94 -8.10 5.52 -19.47
C GLY A 94 -7.15 4.38 -19.84
N SER A 95 -6.17 4.60 -20.72
CA SER A 95 -5.16 3.61 -21.09
C SER A 95 -4.32 3.10 -19.91
N ALA A 96 -4.02 3.94 -18.92
CA ALA A 96 -3.18 3.60 -17.78
C ALA A 96 -3.89 2.58 -16.88
N HIS A 97 -5.16 2.85 -16.55
CA HIS A 97 -6.01 1.90 -15.81
C HIS A 97 -6.25 0.63 -16.63
N PHE A 98 -6.52 0.76 -17.92
CA PHE A 98 -6.71 -0.40 -18.80
C PHE A 98 -5.46 -1.30 -18.87
N LEU A 99 -4.27 -0.70 -18.98
CA LEU A 99 -3.00 -1.42 -19.00
C LEU A 99 -2.75 -2.12 -17.67
N GLU A 100 -3.08 -1.50 -16.54
CA GLU A 100 -2.98 -2.14 -15.23
C GLU A 100 -3.71 -3.48 -15.20
N HIS A 101 -4.99 -3.50 -15.62
CA HIS A 101 -5.80 -4.72 -15.71
C HIS A 101 -5.22 -5.75 -16.69
N LEU A 102 -4.77 -5.29 -17.85
CA LEU A 102 -4.24 -6.17 -18.89
C LEU A 102 -2.93 -6.87 -18.49
N HIS A 103 -2.07 -6.24 -17.69
CA HIS A 103 -0.79 -6.86 -17.26
C HIS A 103 -0.97 -8.16 -16.46
N PHE A 104 -2.16 -8.39 -15.90
CA PHE A 104 -2.50 -9.64 -15.20
C PHE A 104 -2.96 -10.77 -16.12
N LYS A 105 -3.28 -10.50 -17.39
CA LYS A 105 -3.94 -11.46 -18.29
C LYS A 105 -3.00 -12.45 -18.97
N GLY A 106 -1.71 -12.32 -18.72
CA GLY A 106 -0.68 -13.27 -19.15
C GLY A 106 0.48 -12.62 -19.89
N THR A 107 1.50 -13.43 -20.10
CA THR A 107 2.74 -13.10 -20.79
C THR A 107 3.03 -14.14 -21.85
N THR A 108 4.09 -13.95 -22.63
CA THR A 108 4.60 -14.98 -23.55
C THR A 108 5.03 -16.26 -22.83
N LYS A 109 5.43 -16.16 -21.55
CA LYS A 109 5.95 -17.28 -20.74
C LYS A 109 4.88 -17.93 -19.86
N ARG A 110 3.88 -17.16 -19.41
CA ARG A 110 2.88 -17.59 -18.42
C ARG A 110 1.47 -17.19 -18.85
N SER A 111 0.54 -18.14 -18.79
CA SER A 111 -0.88 -17.79 -18.89
C SER A 111 -1.36 -17.09 -17.61
N ARG A 112 -2.49 -16.37 -17.68
CA ARG A 112 -3.17 -15.79 -16.49
C ARG A 112 -3.27 -16.77 -15.33
N ILE A 113 -3.77 -17.96 -15.61
CA ILE A 113 -3.97 -19.03 -14.61
C ILE A 113 -2.64 -19.48 -14.01
N GLN A 114 -1.56 -19.49 -14.80
CA GLN A 114 -0.24 -19.84 -14.29
C GLN A 114 0.30 -18.74 -13.37
N ILE A 115 0.10 -17.45 -13.71
CA ILE A 115 0.49 -16.33 -12.84
C ILE A 115 -0.27 -16.43 -11.51
N GLU A 116 -1.59 -16.61 -11.54
CA GLU A 116 -2.43 -16.76 -10.34
C GLU A 116 -1.96 -17.94 -9.48
N LYS A 117 -1.76 -19.12 -10.08
CA LYS A 117 -1.26 -20.30 -9.37
C LYS A 117 0.14 -20.11 -8.80
N ASP A 118 1.05 -19.49 -9.55
CA ASP A 118 2.41 -19.22 -9.09
C ASP A 118 2.35 -18.32 -7.85
N VAL A 119 1.55 -17.25 -7.86
CA VAL A 119 1.39 -16.33 -6.73
C VAL A 119 0.73 -17.03 -5.53
N GLU A 120 -0.36 -17.75 -5.74
CA GLU A 120 -1.10 -18.46 -4.68
C GLU A 120 -0.26 -19.56 -4.01
N ASN A 121 0.46 -20.37 -4.81
CA ASN A 121 1.32 -21.44 -4.28
C ASN A 121 2.46 -20.91 -3.41
N LEU A 122 2.88 -19.67 -3.62
CA LEU A 122 3.89 -19.01 -2.79
C LEU A 122 3.30 -18.42 -1.50
N GLY A 123 1.96 -18.32 -1.40
CA GLY A 123 1.30 -17.52 -0.38
C GLY A 123 1.58 -16.03 -0.51
N ALA A 124 1.88 -15.58 -1.73
CA ALA A 124 2.22 -14.20 -2.04
C ALA A 124 0.97 -13.35 -2.30
N GLN A 125 1.11 -12.03 -2.17
CA GLN A 125 0.08 -11.07 -2.56
C GLN A 125 0.62 -10.20 -3.69
N LEU A 126 0.06 -10.35 -4.89
CA LEU A 126 0.39 -9.55 -6.06
C LEU A 126 -0.74 -8.56 -6.33
N ASN A 127 -0.42 -7.27 -6.36
CA ASN A 127 -1.38 -6.21 -6.67
C ASN A 127 -0.74 -5.14 -7.57
N ALA A 128 -1.59 -4.33 -8.18
CA ALA A 128 -1.20 -3.09 -8.81
C ALA A 128 -2.18 -1.99 -8.42
N TYR A 129 -1.77 -0.74 -8.62
CA TYR A 129 -2.68 0.40 -8.68
C TYR A 129 -2.07 1.50 -9.54
N THR A 130 -2.92 2.24 -10.22
CA THR A 130 -2.57 3.40 -11.03
C THR A 130 -3.08 4.68 -10.37
N SER A 131 -2.23 5.70 -10.37
CA SER A 131 -2.55 7.05 -9.92
C SER A 131 -2.43 8.04 -11.08
N ARG A 132 -2.61 9.33 -10.80
CA ARG A 132 -2.46 10.38 -11.81
C ARG A 132 -1.03 10.46 -12.36
N GLU A 133 0.00 10.22 -11.54
CA GLU A 133 1.41 10.45 -11.93
C GLU A 133 2.30 9.20 -11.85
N HIS A 134 1.77 8.08 -11.40
CA HIS A 134 2.53 6.85 -11.28
C HIS A 134 1.64 5.61 -11.28
N THR A 135 2.21 4.49 -11.70
CA THR A 135 1.63 3.15 -11.54
C THR A 135 2.59 2.29 -10.73
N LEU A 136 2.06 1.56 -9.76
CA LEU A 136 2.82 0.61 -8.95
C LEU A 136 2.35 -0.82 -9.24
N TYR A 137 3.29 -1.70 -9.57
CA TYR A 137 3.09 -3.15 -9.55
C TYR A 137 3.93 -3.72 -8.42
N HIS A 138 3.31 -4.39 -7.45
CA HIS A 138 4.04 -4.87 -6.29
C HIS A 138 3.60 -6.27 -5.85
N MET A 139 4.53 -6.97 -5.24
CA MET A 139 4.28 -8.27 -4.64
C MET A 139 4.89 -8.37 -3.24
N GLN A 140 4.11 -8.89 -2.30
CA GLN A 140 4.56 -9.25 -0.97
C GLN A 140 4.80 -10.77 -0.91
N VAL A 141 6.00 -11.17 -0.50
CA VAL A 141 6.45 -12.56 -0.48
C VAL A 141 7.24 -12.91 0.78
N PHE A 142 7.42 -14.21 1.04
CA PHE A 142 8.42 -14.66 2.02
C PHE A 142 9.85 -14.40 1.53
N ASN A 143 10.78 -14.18 2.46
CA ASN A 143 12.16 -13.78 2.12
C ASN A 143 12.90 -14.76 1.19
N ASN A 144 12.55 -16.05 1.24
CA ASN A 144 13.15 -17.09 0.38
C ASN A 144 12.65 -17.05 -1.08
N GLN A 145 11.62 -16.27 -1.40
CA GLN A 145 10.96 -16.25 -2.71
C GLN A 145 11.17 -14.95 -3.49
N GLN A 146 11.97 -14.01 -2.98
CA GLN A 146 12.24 -12.71 -3.60
C GLN A 146 12.65 -12.81 -5.09
N LYS A 147 13.46 -13.80 -5.44
CA LYS A 147 13.93 -14.01 -6.82
C LYS A 147 12.79 -14.35 -7.77
N LEU A 148 11.87 -15.20 -7.34
CA LEU A 148 10.70 -15.58 -8.13
C LEU A 148 9.75 -14.39 -8.27
N ALA A 149 9.62 -13.58 -7.22
CA ALA A 149 8.81 -12.38 -7.27
C ALA A 149 9.27 -11.37 -8.31
N MET A 150 10.58 -11.15 -8.37
CA MET A 150 11.19 -10.30 -9.38
C MET A 150 11.04 -10.88 -10.79
N ASP A 151 11.12 -12.21 -10.96
CA ASP A 151 10.90 -12.87 -12.27
C ASP A 151 9.44 -12.73 -12.75
N VAL A 152 8.46 -12.85 -11.85
CA VAL A 152 7.04 -12.66 -12.18
C VAL A 152 6.77 -11.21 -12.56
N LEU A 153 7.18 -10.24 -11.73
CA LEU A 153 6.97 -8.81 -12.00
C LEU A 153 7.66 -8.37 -13.29
N SER A 154 8.91 -8.80 -13.52
CA SER A 154 9.63 -8.46 -14.75
C SER A 154 8.97 -9.06 -15.98
N ASP A 155 8.50 -10.31 -15.91
CA ASP A 155 7.85 -10.97 -17.04
C ASP A 155 6.51 -10.32 -17.38
N MET A 156 5.71 -9.99 -16.37
CA MET A 156 4.46 -9.23 -16.55
C MET A 156 4.73 -7.91 -17.26
N LEU A 157 5.68 -7.10 -16.79
CA LEU A 157 5.90 -5.76 -17.33
C LEU A 157 6.58 -5.72 -18.70
N THR A 158 7.32 -6.76 -19.09
CA THR A 158 8.13 -6.73 -20.32
C THR A 158 7.61 -7.65 -21.42
N ASN A 159 6.85 -8.68 -21.08
CA ASN A 159 6.40 -9.71 -22.01
C ASN A 159 4.88 -9.94 -21.98
N SER A 160 4.10 -8.97 -21.48
CA SER A 160 2.64 -9.07 -21.49
C SER A 160 2.08 -9.24 -22.91
N LEU A 161 1.09 -10.10 -23.03
CA LEU A 161 0.37 -10.34 -24.28
C LEU A 161 -1.03 -9.74 -24.19
N TYR A 162 -1.37 -8.94 -25.19
CA TYR A 162 -2.70 -8.35 -25.31
C TYR A 162 -3.38 -8.93 -26.55
N ASN A 163 -4.32 -9.85 -26.33
CA ASN A 163 -5.14 -10.37 -27.41
C ASN A 163 -6.48 -9.62 -27.46
N ASN A 164 -7.05 -9.45 -28.65
CA ASN A 164 -8.28 -8.68 -28.82
C ASN A 164 -9.43 -9.23 -27.96
N HIS A 165 -9.57 -10.55 -27.85
CA HIS A 165 -10.61 -11.15 -27.03
C HIS A 165 -10.50 -10.77 -25.53
N GLN A 166 -9.29 -10.76 -24.97
CA GLN A 166 -9.01 -10.36 -23.59
C GLN A 166 -9.29 -8.87 -23.39
N ILE A 167 -8.94 -8.04 -24.38
CA ILE A 167 -9.25 -6.61 -24.34
C ILE A 167 -10.77 -6.40 -24.27
N GLU A 168 -11.55 -7.10 -25.09
CA GLU A 168 -13.02 -6.97 -25.05
C GLU A 168 -13.59 -7.40 -23.70
N VAL A 169 -13.15 -8.54 -23.15
CA VAL A 169 -13.58 -9.03 -21.84
C VAL A 169 -13.21 -8.06 -20.71
N GLU A 170 -12.01 -7.48 -20.78
CA GLU A 170 -11.55 -6.55 -19.74
C GLU A 170 -12.29 -5.22 -19.81
N ARG A 171 -12.65 -4.78 -21.02
CA ARG A 171 -13.47 -3.59 -21.18
C ARG A 171 -14.80 -3.74 -20.46
N ASP A 172 -15.46 -4.88 -20.57
CA ASP A 172 -16.72 -5.13 -19.86
C ASP A 172 -16.54 -5.10 -18.34
N THR A 173 -15.41 -5.62 -17.84
CA THR A 173 -15.09 -5.61 -16.41
C THR A 173 -14.84 -4.19 -15.89
N ILE A 174 -14.06 -3.40 -16.62
CA ILE A 174 -13.76 -2.00 -16.27
C ILE A 174 -15.04 -1.14 -16.35
N LEU A 175 -15.94 -1.39 -17.31
CA LEU A 175 -17.22 -0.70 -17.36
C LEU A 175 -18.10 -1.01 -16.14
N GLN A 176 -18.09 -2.26 -15.66
CA GLN A 176 -18.79 -2.62 -14.42
C GLN A 176 -18.18 -1.93 -13.19
N GLU A 177 -16.85 -1.89 -13.10
CA GLU A 177 -16.14 -1.17 -12.04
C GLU A 177 -16.51 0.32 -12.05
N LEU A 178 -16.54 0.96 -13.21
CA LEU A 178 -16.96 2.35 -13.35
C LEU A 178 -18.41 2.57 -12.85
N GLU A 179 -19.34 1.66 -13.13
CA GLU A 179 -20.70 1.73 -12.59
C GLU A 179 -20.76 1.56 -11.07
N GLU A 180 -19.82 0.80 -10.49
CA GLU A 180 -19.69 0.63 -9.05
C GLU A 180 -19.07 1.86 -8.38
N THR A 181 -17.97 2.38 -8.93
CA THR A 181 -17.29 3.60 -8.45
C THR A 181 -18.19 4.82 -8.48
N ASN A 182 -19.03 4.98 -9.51
CA ASN A 182 -20.01 6.08 -9.59
C ASN A 182 -21.06 6.07 -8.46
N LYS A 183 -21.21 4.96 -7.72
CA LYS A 183 -22.07 4.90 -6.53
C LYS A 183 -21.37 5.43 -5.28
N ASP A 184 -20.04 5.52 -5.28
CA ASP A 184 -19.28 6.19 -4.24
C ASP A 184 -19.23 7.70 -4.50
N TYR A 185 -19.96 8.42 -3.65
CA TYR A 185 -20.08 9.87 -3.74
C TYR A 185 -18.76 10.60 -3.46
N LEU A 186 -17.92 10.08 -2.55
CA LEU A 186 -16.69 10.77 -2.17
C LEU A 186 -15.66 10.71 -3.29
N GLU A 187 -15.50 9.55 -3.92
CA GLU A 187 -14.58 9.36 -5.03
C GLU A 187 -15.00 10.23 -6.23
N THR A 188 -16.29 10.19 -6.59
CA THR A 188 -16.85 11.02 -7.67
C THR A 188 -16.62 12.52 -7.44
N LEU A 189 -16.75 12.99 -6.20
CA LEU A 189 -16.47 14.40 -5.89
C LEU A 189 -14.99 14.75 -6.08
N MET A 190 -14.08 13.86 -5.69
CA MET A 190 -12.64 14.10 -5.83
C MET A 190 -12.18 14.07 -7.29
N GLU A 191 -12.86 13.32 -8.16
CA GLU A 191 -12.59 13.31 -9.60
C GLU A 191 -13.06 14.59 -10.31
N ASN A 192 -14.11 15.23 -9.81
CA ASN A 192 -14.71 16.45 -10.40
C ASN A 192 -14.01 17.76 -9.98
N VAL A 193 -12.95 17.69 -9.16
CA VAL A 193 -12.17 18.84 -8.66
C VAL A 193 -10.83 18.96 -9.39
#